data_AF-A0A0M3ITJ3-F1
#
_entry.id   AF-A0A0M3ITJ3-F1
#
_cell.length_a   1.000
_cell.length_b   1.000
_cell.length_c   1.000
_cell.angle_alpha   90.00
_cell.angle_beta   90.00
_cell.angle_gamma   90.00
#
_symmetry.space_group_name_H-M   'P 1'
#
loop_
_entity.id
_entity.type
_entity.pdbx_description
1 polymer ?
#
loop_
_entity_poly.entity_id
_entity_poly.type
_entity_poly.pdbx_seq_one_letter_code
_entity_poly.pdbx_strand_id
1 'polypeptide(L)'
;MRKFSDRLKIEVLGAIVCGAGKINRQGLELRREDAWATHASAHCMEMNGRINEGIAFMESTVQNWNPCFMLACHNYWHTALFYLEKQDYDTVLSYYDSEIGIRSKSGAMLDLVDAASILFRLQMEGVDVGDRWNALLPIAESHIDGKKQ
;
A
#
# COMPACT_ATOMS: atom_id res chain seq x y z
N MET A 1 24.60 -2.33 -10.58
CA MET A 1 23.74 -1.72 -9.54
C MET A 1 22.85 -2.83 -8.98
N ARG A 2 22.87 -3.09 -7.67
CA ARG A 2 21.98 -4.10 -7.03
C ARG A 2 20.58 -3.51 -6.88
N LYS A 3 19.53 -4.31 -7.14
CA LYS A 3 18.12 -3.90 -7.14
C LYS A 3 17.66 -3.55 -5.71
N PHE A 4 16.69 -2.64 -5.59
CA PHE A 4 16.13 -2.19 -4.32
C PHE A 4 15.53 -3.35 -3.49
N SER A 5 14.94 -4.36 -4.16
CA SER A 5 14.38 -5.60 -3.59
C SER A 5 15.39 -6.43 -2.76
N ASP A 6 16.69 -6.29 -3.02
CA ASP A 6 17.72 -7.11 -2.34
C ASP A 6 18.14 -6.57 -0.96
N ARG A 7 17.73 -5.36 -0.55
CA ARG A 7 18.24 -4.69 0.67
C ARG A 7 17.45 -4.90 1.96
N LEU A 8 16.28 -5.56 1.93
CA LEU A 8 15.37 -5.61 3.10
C LEU A 8 15.08 -7.00 3.66
N LYS A 9 15.73 -8.06 3.17
CA LYS A 9 15.56 -9.42 3.72
C LYS A 9 16.47 -9.65 4.92
N ILE A 10 16.08 -9.12 6.09
CA ILE A 10 16.70 -9.43 7.38
C ILE A 10 16.13 -10.77 7.88
N GLU A 11 16.96 -11.81 7.92
CA GLU A 11 16.61 -13.21 8.24
C GLU A 11 16.03 -13.45 9.66
N VAL A 12 15.93 -12.43 10.51
CA VAL A 12 15.33 -12.50 11.85
C VAL A 12 13.81 -12.21 11.83
N LEU A 13 13.27 -11.60 10.77
CA LEU A 13 11.83 -11.27 10.69
C LEU A 13 10.90 -12.46 10.42
N GLY A 14 11.39 -13.56 9.83
CA GLY A 14 10.52 -14.64 9.31
C GLY A 14 9.64 -15.33 10.36
N ALA A 15 10.12 -15.49 11.60
CA ALA A 15 9.36 -16.15 12.67
C ALA A 15 8.25 -15.26 13.26
N ILE A 16 8.53 -13.96 13.44
CA ILE A 16 7.55 -12.97 13.91
C ILE A 16 6.43 -12.82 12.87
N VAL A 17 6.81 -12.78 11.59
CA VAL A 17 5.87 -12.68 10.48
C VAL A 17 4.98 -13.93 10.37
N CYS A 18 5.52 -15.14 10.55
CA CYS A 18 4.71 -16.37 10.57
C CYS A 18 3.70 -16.42 11.74
N GLY A 19 4.08 -15.92 12.91
CA GLY A 19 3.18 -15.83 14.08
C GLY A 19 2.04 -14.82 13.85
N ALA A 20 2.37 -13.64 13.35
CA ALA A 20 1.40 -12.60 13.01
C ALA A 20 0.40 -13.08 11.95
N GLY A 21 0.85 -13.76 10.89
CA GLY A 21 -0.02 -14.26 9.83
C GLY A 21 -1.11 -15.24 10.31
N LYS A 22 -0.80 -16.09 11.30
CA LYS A 22 -1.79 -17.01 11.90
C LYS A 22 -2.85 -16.27 12.71
N ILE A 23 -2.44 -15.29 13.52
CA ILE A 23 -3.33 -14.49 14.36
C ILE A 23 -4.24 -13.60 13.49
N ASN A 24 -3.69 -13.01 12.43
CA ASN A 24 -4.46 -12.18 11.51
C ASN A 24 -5.55 -12.98 10.79
N ARG A 25 -5.24 -14.20 10.34
CA ARG A 25 -6.23 -15.09 9.70
C ARG A 25 -7.34 -15.47 10.68
N GLN A 26 -7.01 -15.79 11.93
CA GLN A 26 -8.03 -16.05 12.97
C GLN A 26 -8.90 -14.82 13.23
N GLY A 27 -8.31 -13.62 13.24
CA GLY A 27 -9.06 -12.37 13.34
C GLY A 27 -10.06 -12.19 12.19
N LEU A 28 -9.65 -12.48 10.96
CA LEU A 28 -10.51 -12.39 9.77
C LEU A 28 -11.57 -13.50 9.71
N GLU A 29 -11.32 -14.66 10.32
CA GLU A 29 -12.34 -15.70 10.52
C GLU A 29 -13.47 -15.22 11.46
N LEU A 30 -13.13 -14.42 12.47
CA LEU A 30 -14.09 -13.84 13.42
C LEU A 30 -14.78 -12.58 12.86
N ARG A 31 -14.04 -11.71 12.19
CA ARG A 31 -14.52 -10.44 11.62
C ARG A 31 -13.84 -10.16 10.28
N ARG A 32 -14.51 -10.47 9.19
CA ARG A 32 -13.96 -10.32 7.83
C ARG A 32 -13.67 -8.86 7.47
N GLU A 33 -14.42 -7.93 8.04
CA GLU A 33 -14.33 -6.48 7.79
C GLU A 33 -13.21 -5.79 8.60
N ASP A 34 -12.32 -6.56 9.22
CA ASP A 34 -11.14 -6.03 9.89
C ASP A 34 -10.05 -5.65 8.87
N ALA A 35 -10.09 -4.38 8.47
CA ALA A 35 -9.12 -3.81 7.54
C ALA A 35 -7.68 -3.80 8.08
N TRP A 36 -7.49 -3.79 9.41
CA TRP A 36 -6.17 -3.84 10.04
C TRP A 36 -5.59 -5.26 10.00
N ALA A 37 -6.42 -6.27 10.26
CA ALA A 37 -6.02 -7.66 10.10
C ALA A 37 -5.69 -8.01 8.64
N THR A 38 -6.42 -7.40 7.69
CA THR A 38 -6.10 -7.48 6.25
C THR A 38 -4.73 -6.85 5.96
N HIS A 39 -4.50 -5.60 6.40
CA HIS A 39 -3.22 -4.90 6.26
C HIS A 39 -2.05 -5.73 6.83
N ALA A 40 -2.19 -6.22 8.06
CA ALA A 40 -1.16 -7.02 8.70
C ALA A 40 -0.90 -8.34 7.95
N SER A 41 -1.92 -8.93 7.33
CA SER A 41 -1.78 -10.10 6.45
C SER A 41 -1.04 -9.76 5.16
N ALA A 42 -1.28 -8.58 4.57
CA ALA A 42 -0.59 -8.10 3.39
C ALA A 42 0.93 -7.98 3.66
N HIS A 43 1.32 -7.35 4.77
CA HIS A 43 2.72 -7.31 5.20
C HIS A 43 3.32 -8.70 5.40
N CYS A 44 2.56 -9.65 5.95
CA CYS A 44 3.06 -11.01 6.10
C CYS A 44 3.36 -11.68 4.75
N MET A 45 2.54 -11.43 3.73
CA MET A 45 2.76 -11.96 2.39
C MET A 45 3.93 -11.25 1.71
N GLU A 46 4.01 -9.93 1.82
CA GLU A 46 5.12 -9.10 1.32
C GLU A 46 6.48 -9.55 1.88
N MET A 47 6.61 -9.63 3.21
CA MET A 47 7.87 -9.98 3.88
C MET A 47 8.34 -11.42 3.58
N ASN A 48 7.42 -12.32 3.21
CA ASN A 48 7.75 -13.69 2.80
C ASN A 48 7.89 -13.84 1.28
N GLY A 49 7.82 -12.76 0.49
CA GLY A 49 7.89 -12.82 -0.97
C GLY A 49 6.72 -13.56 -1.63
N ARG A 50 5.57 -13.69 -0.93
CA ARG A 50 4.36 -14.36 -1.42
C ARG A 50 3.50 -13.40 -2.24
N ILE A 51 4.12 -12.79 -3.26
CA ILE A 51 3.55 -11.65 -4.00
C ILE A 51 2.21 -11.99 -4.68
N ASN A 52 2.15 -13.10 -5.44
CA ASN A 52 0.91 -13.50 -6.12
C ASN A 52 -0.21 -13.86 -5.15
N GLU A 53 0.13 -14.42 -3.98
CA GLU A 53 -0.86 -14.70 -2.95
C GLU A 53 -1.38 -13.41 -2.30
N GLY A 54 -0.48 -12.44 -2.07
CA GLY A 54 -0.81 -11.09 -1.64
C GLY A 54 -1.85 -10.44 -2.54
N ILE A 55 -1.60 -10.43 -3.85
CA ILE A 55 -2.53 -9.88 -4.85
C ILE A 55 -3.90 -10.57 -4.74
N ALA A 56 -3.93 -11.90 -4.84
CA ALA A 56 -5.18 -12.66 -4.81
C ALA A 56 -5.97 -12.43 -3.51
N PHE A 57 -5.29 -12.35 -2.37
CA PHE A 57 -5.90 -12.07 -1.09
C PHE A 57 -6.48 -10.65 -1.03
N MET A 58 -5.72 -9.63 -1.40
CA MET A 58 -6.16 -8.24 -1.34
C MET A 58 -7.35 -8.00 -2.27
N GLU A 59 -7.28 -8.47 -3.51
CA GLU A 59 -8.34 -8.29 -4.52
C GLU A 59 -9.62 -9.04 -4.16
N SER A 60 -9.52 -10.27 -3.67
CA SER A 60 -10.71 -11.07 -3.30
C SER A 60 -11.43 -10.54 -2.05
N THR A 61 -10.79 -9.69 -1.25
CA THR A 61 -11.33 -9.17 0.01
C THR A 61 -11.67 -7.67 -0.03
N VAL A 62 -11.55 -7.00 -1.19
CA VAL A 62 -11.81 -5.55 -1.35
C VAL A 62 -13.11 -5.11 -0.67
N GLN A 63 -14.19 -5.86 -0.89
CA GLN A 63 -15.52 -5.52 -0.34
C GLN A 63 -15.55 -5.53 1.20
N ASN A 64 -14.62 -6.22 1.86
CA ASN A 64 -14.56 -6.31 3.31
C ASN A 64 -13.80 -5.14 3.94
N TRP A 65 -12.65 -4.77 3.38
CA TRP A 65 -11.78 -3.75 3.98
C TRP A 65 -11.94 -2.35 3.38
N ASN A 66 -12.42 -2.21 2.15
CA ASN A 66 -12.59 -0.91 1.48
C ASN A 66 -13.55 0.06 2.22
N PRO A 67 -14.61 -0.39 2.92
CA PRO A 67 -15.44 0.52 3.71
C PRO A 67 -14.69 1.21 4.88
N CYS A 68 -13.53 0.69 5.30
CA CYS A 68 -12.74 1.30 6.37
C CYS A 68 -11.96 2.51 5.84
N PHE A 69 -12.51 3.71 6.03
CA PHE A 69 -11.93 4.95 5.51
C PHE A 69 -10.46 5.15 5.93
N MET A 70 -10.08 4.75 7.14
CA MET A 70 -8.73 4.97 7.68
C MET A 70 -7.64 4.14 6.97
N LEU A 71 -8.00 2.96 6.45
CA LEU A 71 -7.04 1.96 5.96
C LEU A 71 -7.26 1.56 4.50
N ALA A 72 -8.36 1.99 3.88
CA ALA A 72 -8.67 1.62 2.50
C ALA A 72 -7.60 2.07 1.51
N CYS A 73 -7.14 3.34 1.60
CA CYS A 73 -6.05 3.84 0.76
C CYS A 73 -4.78 3.01 0.93
N HIS A 74 -4.42 2.75 2.19
CA HIS A 74 -3.22 1.99 2.54
C HIS A 74 -3.28 0.52 2.09
N ASN A 75 -4.45 -0.10 2.12
CA ASN A 75 -4.65 -1.44 1.58
C ASN A 75 -4.55 -1.47 0.04
N TYR A 76 -5.05 -0.44 -0.66
CA TYR A 76 -4.78 -0.28 -2.09
C TYR A 76 -3.30 -0.04 -2.37
N TRP A 77 -2.61 0.73 -1.53
CA TRP A 77 -1.16 0.93 -1.62
C TRP A 77 -0.38 -0.38 -1.53
N HIS A 78 -0.72 -1.27 -0.59
CA HIS A 78 -0.13 -2.62 -0.52
C HIS A 78 -0.39 -3.43 -1.79
N THR A 79 -1.60 -3.36 -2.33
CA THR A 79 -1.95 -4.04 -3.58
C THR A 79 -1.07 -3.55 -4.73
N ALA A 80 -0.91 -2.22 -4.85
CA ALA A 80 -0.02 -1.59 -5.81
C ALA A 80 1.46 -1.99 -5.59
N LEU A 81 1.93 -2.12 -4.34
CA LEU A 81 3.29 -2.60 -4.07
C LEU A 81 3.54 -4.03 -4.56
N PHE A 82 2.56 -4.93 -4.46
CA PHE A 82 2.73 -6.27 -5.02
C PHE A 82 2.91 -6.24 -6.54
N TYR A 83 2.15 -5.41 -7.25
CA TYR A 83 2.32 -5.21 -8.69
C TYR A 83 3.64 -4.51 -9.04
N LEU A 84 4.10 -3.59 -8.19
CA LEU A 84 5.41 -2.94 -8.33
C LEU A 84 6.55 -3.98 -8.25
N GLU A 85 6.50 -4.92 -7.31
CA GLU A 85 7.50 -6.00 -7.20
C GLU A 85 7.49 -6.92 -8.44
N LYS A 86 6.35 -7.04 -9.11
CA LYS A 86 6.21 -7.75 -10.40
C LYS A 86 6.63 -6.92 -11.61
N GLN A 87 6.99 -5.65 -11.41
CA GLN A 87 7.28 -4.69 -12.47
C GLN A 87 6.10 -4.45 -13.42
N ASP A 88 4.88 -4.68 -12.93
CA ASP A 88 3.63 -4.42 -13.66
C ASP A 88 3.20 -2.96 -13.40
N TYR A 89 3.99 -2.03 -13.95
CA TYR A 89 3.86 -0.61 -13.64
C TYR A 89 2.55 0.00 -14.14
N ASP A 90 1.99 -0.52 -15.23
CA ASP A 90 0.69 -0.09 -15.76
C ASP A 90 -0.43 -0.36 -14.74
N THR A 91 -0.40 -1.53 -14.09
CA THR A 91 -1.37 -1.85 -13.03
C THR A 91 -1.15 -1.01 -11.79
N VAL A 92 0.11 -0.72 -11.41
CA VAL A 92 0.42 0.21 -10.31
C VAL A 92 -0.16 1.60 -10.59
N LEU A 93 0.03 2.13 -11.80
CA LEU A 93 -0.55 3.42 -12.21
C LEU A 93 -2.08 3.38 -12.22
N SER A 94 -2.69 2.27 -12.65
CA SER A 94 -4.14 2.11 -12.58
C SER A 94 -4.66 2.20 -11.14
N TYR A 95 -4.05 1.50 -10.18
CA TYR A 95 -4.43 1.61 -8.76
C TYR A 95 -4.20 3.01 -8.20
N TYR A 96 -3.12 3.66 -8.65
CA TYR A 96 -2.87 5.04 -8.28
C TYR A 96 -4.02 5.94 -8.74
N ASP A 97 -4.40 5.87 -10.02
CA ASP A 97 -5.39 6.76 -10.60
C ASP A 97 -6.81 6.49 -10.11
N SER A 98 -7.16 5.22 -9.90
CA SER A 98 -8.54 4.84 -9.53
C SER A 98 -8.83 4.93 -8.04
N GLU A 99 -7.82 4.83 -7.18
CA GLU A 99 -8.02 4.71 -5.73
C GLU A 99 -7.07 5.61 -4.94
N ILE A 100 -5.76 5.41 -5.03
CA ILE A 100 -4.79 6.03 -4.11
C ILE A 100 -4.75 7.56 -4.30
N GLY A 101 -4.65 8.03 -5.54
CA GLY A 101 -4.62 9.46 -5.87
C GLY A 101 -5.97 10.17 -5.67
N ILE A 102 -7.09 9.43 -5.69
CA ILE A 102 -8.40 9.99 -5.34
C ILE A 102 -8.49 10.15 -3.81
N ARG A 103 -8.05 9.14 -3.07
CA ARG A 103 -8.13 9.10 -1.60
C ARG A 103 -7.15 10.04 -0.92
N SER A 104 -5.99 10.33 -1.52
CA SER A 104 -5.06 11.35 -1.01
C SER A 104 -5.72 12.71 -0.79
N LYS A 105 -6.79 13.03 -1.54
CA LYS A 105 -7.60 14.26 -1.39
C LYS A 105 -8.39 14.31 -0.09
N SER A 106 -8.43 13.24 0.71
CA SER A 106 -8.99 13.25 2.06
C SER A 106 -8.28 14.24 2.98
N GLY A 107 -7.03 14.59 2.67
CA GLY A 107 -6.17 15.38 3.53
C GLY A 107 -5.62 14.58 4.71
N ALA A 108 -5.90 13.27 4.82
CA ALA A 108 -5.25 12.43 5.81
C ALA A 108 -3.78 12.24 5.43
N MET A 109 -2.89 12.44 6.40
CA MET A 109 -1.45 12.34 6.14
C MET A 109 -1.05 10.94 5.66
N LEU A 110 -1.69 9.87 6.15
CA LEU A 110 -1.40 8.51 5.68
C LEU A 110 -1.67 8.36 4.17
N ASP A 111 -2.83 8.81 3.69
CA ASP A 111 -3.19 8.72 2.28
C ASP A 111 -2.24 9.54 1.38
N LEU A 112 -1.75 10.69 1.89
CA LEU A 112 -0.75 11.50 1.20
C LEU A 112 0.61 10.78 1.13
N VAL A 113 1.08 10.17 2.22
CA VAL A 113 2.34 9.38 2.20
C VAL A 113 2.21 8.20 1.25
N ASP A 114 1.07 7.50 1.27
CA ASP A 114 0.83 6.34 0.40
C ASP A 114 0.93 6.75 -1.08
N ALA A 115 0.24 7.82 -1.47
CA ALA A 115 0.30 8.35 -2.83
C ALA A 115 1.72 8.78 -3.23
N ALA A 116 2.40 9.58 -2.39
CA ALA A 116 3.76 10.03 -2.67
C ALA A 116 4.76 8.86 -2.78
N SER A 117 4.60 7.84 -1.92
CA SER A 117 5.44 6.64 -1.90
C SER A 117 5.38 5.86 -3.21
N ILE A 118 4.19 5.69 -3.81
CA ILE A 118 4.05 5.01 -5.11
C ILE A 118 4.71 5.81 -6.22
N LEU A 119 4.43 7.10 -6.33
CA LEU A 119 5.02 7.94 -7.38
C LEU A 119 6.55 7.95 -7.31
N PHE A 120 7.09 8.09 -6.10
CA PHE A 120 8.53 8.07 -5.88
C PHE A 120 9.15 6.74 -6.31
N ARG A 121 8.53 5.60 -5.93
CA ARG A 121 9.02 4.27 -6.31
C ARG A 121 8.96 4.02 -7.82
N LEU A 122 7.88 4.44 -8.48
CA LEU A 122 7.76 4.36 -9.94
C LEU A 122 8.87 5.16 -10.63
N GLN A 123 9.16 6.37 -10.17
CA GLN A 123 10.26 7.18 -10.70
C GLN A 123 11.63 6.53 -10.47
N MET A 124 11.86 5.88 -9.32
CA MET A 124 13.11 5.13 -9.09
C MET A 124 13.27 3.97 -10.07
N GLU A 125 12.18 3.36 -10.52
CA GLU A 125 12.16 2.31 -11.56
C GLU A 125 12.23 2.88 -12.98
N GLY A 126 12.30 4.21 -13.14
CA GLY A 126 12.39 4.90 -14.43
C GLY A 126 11.05 5.07 -15.16
N VAL A 127 9.93 4.87 -14.45
CA VAL A 127 8.58 5.06 -15.00
C VAL A 127 8.21 6.54 -15.02
N ASP A 128 7.64 6.99 -16.13
CA ASP A 128 7.07 8.34 -16.23
C ASP A 128 5.73 8.40 -15.47
N VAL A 129 5.68 9.26 -14.46
CA VAL A 129 4.50 9.46 -13.62
C VAL A 129 3.62 10.63 -14.08
N GLY A 130 4.03 11.36 -15.12
CA GLY A 130 3.31 12.53 -15.64
C GLY A 130 3.04 13.59 -14.58
N ASP A 131 1.85 14.20 -14.63
CA ASP A 131 1.46 15.32 -13.77
C ASP A 131 0.97 14.92 -12.36
N ARG A 132 1.08 13.64 -11.98
CA ARG A 132 0.51 13.12 -10.72
C ARG A 132 1.08 13.82 -9.47
N TRP A 133 2.33 14.27 -9.52
CA TRP A 133 2.92 15.07 -8.44
C TRP A 133 2.22 16.42 -8.24
N ASN A 134 1.76 17.06 -9.31
CA ASN A 134 1.06 18.34 -9.24
C ASN A 134 -0.27 18.21 -8.48
N ALA A 135 -0.90 17.03 -8.52
CA ALA A 135 -2.13 16.75 -7.78
C ALA A 135 -1.89 16.60 -6.27
N LEU A 136 -0.69 16.18 -5.84
CA LEU A 136 -0.35 16.00 -4.42
C LEU A 136 0.17 17.29 -3.76
N LEU A 137 0.79 18.18 -4.53
CA LEU A 137 1.40 19.41 -4.02
C LEU A 137 0.46 20.25 -3.12
N PRO A 138 -0.76 20.63 -3.54
CA PRO A 138 -1.64 21.46 -2.69
C PRO A 138 -2.07 20.74 -1.40
N ILE A 139 -2.12 19.40 -1.41
CA ILE A 139 -2.46 18.59 -0.22
C ILE A 139 -1.26 18.56 0.74
N ALA A 140 -0.04 18.45 0.21
CA ALA A 140 1.17 18.50 1.01
C ALA A 140 1.39 19.89 1.64
N GLU A 141 1.12 20.96 0.90
CA GLU A 141 1.24 22.33 1.40
C GLU A 141 0.35 22.59 2.62
N SER A 142 -0.85 22.00 2.69
CA SER A 142 -1.72 22.14 3.86
C SER A 142 -1.15 21.51 5.14
N HIS A 143 -0.11 20.68 5.03
CA HIS A 143 0.55 20.02 6.16
C HIS A 143 1.88 20.68 6.56
N ILE A 144 2.41 21.59 5.74
CA ILE A 144 3.72 22.22 5.96
C ILE A 144 3.60 23.46 6.85
N ASP A 145 2.45 24.15 6.84
CA ASP A 145 2.20 25.33 7.67
C ASP A 145 1.06 25.09 8.67
N GLY A 146 1.29 25.43 9.94
CA GLY A 146 0.29 25.40 11.02
C GLY A 146 -0.86 26.42 10.88
N LYS A 147 -1.28 26.76 9.65
CA LYS A 147 -2.46 27.56 9.40
C LYS A 147 -3.69 26.68 9.57
N LYS A 148 -4.26 26.76 10.78
CA LYS A 148 -5.63 26.38 11.08
C LYS A 148 -6.54 26.82 9.93
N GLN A 149 -7.26 25.86 9.33
CA GLN A 149 -8.54 26.16 8.70
C GLN A 149 -9.52 26.65 9.77
#